data_AF-K1TG18-F1
#
_entry.id   AF-K1TG18-F1
#
_cell.length_a   1.000
_cell.length_b   1.000
_cell.length_c   1.000
_cell.angle_alpha   90.00
_cell.angle_beta   90.00
_cell.angle_gamma   90.00
#
_symmetry.space_group_name_H-M   'P 1'
#
loop_
_entity.id
_entity.type
_entity.pdbx_description
1 polymer ?
#
loop_
_entity_poly.entity_id
_entity_poly.type
_entity_poly.pdbx_seq_one_letter_code
_entity_poly.pdbx_strand_id
1 'polypeptide(L)'
;YSTQSAGAEQGVNYINLTGTVTFEDGETSKTITLTGLENDRSADGKDFYFTLMQAENSEASFDTDSYTHVTLYHPNVDKIMERAEEINLADYEATSANAFQSAVSTLKDLLFDEKATDEQKKTALNTLVKAKNELVSTGSTGMVLPTAGEETEVEAEDFTLKPLNGDSTNHVHVVERSEASGGKVVDWFMNGDTISMNFYAPAAGQYKVKATYQSGRTEAGGNPNVFSWKGTNVESGSLDVYGEAGATQVHTAEFTINVTKKVMAL
;
A
#
# COMPACT_ATOMS: atom_id res chain seq x y z
N TYR A 1 4.46 -15.81 21.13
CA TYR A 1 4.74 -14.40 20.83
C TYR A 1 5.19 -13.67 22.08
N SER A 2 5.95 -12.59 21.93
CA SER A 2 6.34 -11.70 23.03
C SER A 2 6.60 -10.28 22.55
N THR A 3 6.39 -9.30 23.42
CA THR A 3 6.90 -7.93 23.21
C THR A 3 8.33 -7.77 23.73
N GLN A 4 9.10 -6.91 23.09
CA GLN A 4 10.47 -6.58 23.47
C GLN A 4 10.70 -5.07 23.38
N SER A 5 11.12 -4.45 24.47
CA SER A 5 11.49 -3.03 24.50
C SER A 5 12.65 -2.71 23.57
N ALA A 6 12.57 -1.57 22.88
CA ALA A 6 13.69 -0.96 22.17
C ALA A 6 13.98 0.43 22.77
N GLY A 7 13.17 1.43 22.46
CA GLY A 7 13.16 2.73 23.13
C GLY A 7 12.08 2.86 24.21
N ALA A 8 10.96 2.13 24.09
CA ALA A 8 9.83 2.13 25.01
C ALA A 8 10.07 1.26 26.25
N GLU A 9 9.69 1.73 27.43
CA GLU A 9 9.80 1.02 28.70
C GLU A 9 8.52 0.22 29.00
N GLN A 10 8.67 -1.08 29.28
CA GLN A 10 7.56 -1.94 29.71
C GLN A 10 6.93 -1.43 31.02
N GLY A 11 5.60 -1.43 31.09
CA GLY A 11 4.84 -0.97 32.25
C GLY A 11 4.79 0.56 32.40
N VAL A 12 5.54 1.28 31.57
CA VAL A 12 5.52 2.75 31.49
C VAL A 12 4.89 3.18 30.17
N ASN A 13 5.45 2.75 29.03
CA ASN A 13 4.99 3.10 27.69
C ASN A 13 4.03 2.07 27.09
N TYR A 14 4.11 0.80 27.49
CA TYR A 14 3.21 -0.26 27.00
C TYR A 14 3.05 -1.37 28.03
N ILE A 15 1.97 -2.14 27.93
CA ILE A 15 1.78 -3.37 28.70
C ILE A 15 2.50 -4.50 27.98
N ASN A 16 3.47 -5.14 28.64
CA ASN A 16 4.14 -6.29 28.08
C ASN A 16 3.17 -7.44 27.86
N LEU A 17 3.31 -8.06 26.69
CA LEU A 17 2.47 -9.15 26.26
C LEU A 17 3.35 -10.34 25.88
N THR A 18 3.06 -11.50 26.47
CA THR A 18 3.64 -12.79 26.10
C THR A 18 2.54 -13.84 26.09
N GLY A 19 2.65 -14.83 25.20
CA GLY A 19 1.66 -15.89 25.09
C GLY A 19 1.84 -16.77 23.87
N THR A 20 0.88 -17.64 23.65
CA THR A 20 0.80 -18.54 22.50
C THR A 20 -0.45 -18.24 21.69
N VAL A 21 -0.36 -18.44 20.38
CA VAL A 21 -1.51 -18.36 19.49
C VAL A 21 -1.72 -19.74 18.87
N THR A 22 -2.95 -20.23 18.94
CA THR A 22 -3.35 -21.52 18.36
C THR A 22 -4.37 -21.24 17.27
N PHE A 23 -4.17 -21.84 16.10
CA PHE A 23 -5.15 -21.82 15.01
C PHE A 23 -5.89 -23.16 15.04
N GLU A 24 -7.21 -23.12 15.20
CA GLU A 24 -8.07 -24.29 15.05
C GLU A 24 -8.21 -24.65 13.57
N ASP A 25 -8.73 -25.85 13.28
CA ASP A 25 -8.93 -26.30 11.90
C ASP A 25 -9.79 -25.29 11.11
N GLY A 26 -9.27 -24.84 9.97
CA GLY A 26 -9.89 -23.83 9.11
C GLY A 26 -9.69 -22.37 9.52
N GLU A 27 -9.08 -22.06 10.67
CA GLU A 27 -8.75 -20.68 11.04
C GLU A 27 -7.50 -20.18 10.28
N THR A 28 -7.63 -19.03 9.62
CA THR A 28 -6.50 -18.41 8.89
C THR A 28 -6.06 -17.07 9.46
N SER A 29 -6.72 -16.57 10.51
CA SER A 29 -6.41 -15.28 11.13
C SER A 29 -6.68 -15.27 12.64
N LYS A 30 -5.82 -14.59 13.40
CA LYS A 30 -6.01 -14.28 14.82
C LYS A 30 -5.65 -12.82 15.08
N THR A 31 -6.38 -12.20 16.00
CA THR A 31 -6.11 -10.83 16.46
C THR A 31 -5.37 -10.86 17.77
N ILE A 32 -4.24 -10.15 17.85
CA ILE A 32 -3.47 -9.95 19.08
C ILE A 32 -3.48 -8.45 19.39
N THR A 33 -3.95 -8.09 20.58
CA THR A 33 -4.05 -6.68 21.00
C THR A 33 -2.80 -6.26 21.77
N LEU A 34 -2.10 -5.25 21.27
CA LEU A 34 -1.01 -4.58 21.98
C LEU A 34 -1.55 -3.31 22.65
N THR A 35 -1.16 -3.05 23.89
CA THR A 35 -1.66 -1.90 24.66
C THR A 35 -0.55 -0.91 24.97
N GLY A 36 -0.62 0.27 24.34
CA GLY A 36 0.18 1.43 24.75
C GLY A 36 -0.39 2.04 26.04
N LEU A 37 0.50 2.55 26.90
CA LEU A 37 0.15 3.25 28.13
C LEU A 37 0.35 4.75 27.91
N GLU A 38 -0.64 5.52 28.32
CA GLU A 38 -0.58 6.97 28.19
C GLU A 38 0.37 7.57 29.22
N ASN A 39 1.36 8.33 28.74
CA ASN A 39 2.31 9.06 29.57
C ASN A 39 3.13 10.06 28.73
N ASP A 40 3.62 11.12 29.38
CA ASP A 40 4.46 12.17 28.79
C ASP A 40 5.84 11.68 28.30
N ARG A 41 6.25 10.47 28.68
CA ARG A 41 7.57 9.88 28.33
C ARG A 41 7.60 9.26 26.92
N SER A 42 6.54 9.40 26.14
CA SER A 42 6.46 8.99 24.73
C SER A 42 6.63 10.17 23.74
N ALA A 43 7.01 11.36 24.22
CA ALA A 43 7.10 12.59 23.43
C ALA A 43 8.08 12.50 22.24
N ASP A 44 9.15 11.72 22.37
CA ASP A 44 10.22 11.64 21.37
C ASP A 44 10.08 10.48 20.37
N GLY A 45 8.95 9.76 20.39
CA GLY A 45 8.81 8.50 19.65
C GLY A 45 9.54 7.37 20.38
N LYS A 46 8.77 6.51 21.05
CA LYS A 46 9.30 5.36 21.80
C LYS A 46 8.84 4.09 21.13
N ASP A 47 9.71 3.12 20.98
CA ASP A 47 9.41 1.93 20.20
C ASP A 47 9.64 0.62 20.95
N PHE A 48 8.88 -0.38 20.55
CA PHE A 48 9.06 -1.76 20.97
C PHE A 48 8.75 -2.69 19.81
N TYR A 49 9.19 -3.94 19.92
CA TYR A 49 8.92 -4.98 18.96
C TYR A 49 7.88 -5.94 19.52
N PHE A 50 7.05 -6.49 18.64
CA PHE A 50 6.27 -7.69 18.89
C PHE A 50 6.83 -8.79 18.00
N THR A 51 7.13 -9.96 18.56
CA THR A 51 7.75 -11.06 17.83
C THR A 51 6.96 -12.34 18.03
N LEU A 52 6.62 -13.00 16.93
CA LEU A 52 6.18 -14.38 16.85
C LEU A 52 7.41 -15.29 16.90
N MET A 53 7.38 -16.26 17.80
CA MET A 53 8.44 -17.25 17.98
C MET A 53 7.83 -18.63 17.79
N GLN A 54 8.60 -19.54 17.19
CA GLN A 54 8.08 -20.83 16.78
C GLN A 54 7.73 -21.59 18.04
N ALA A 55 6.52 -22.16 18.08
CA ALA A 55 6.15 -23.00 19.21
C ALA A 55 7.04 -24.25 19.21
N GLU A 56 7.40 -24.72 20.40
CA GLU A 56 8.13 -25.98 20.54
C GLU A 56 7.33 -27.09 19.86
N ASN A 57 7.97 -27.85 18.97
CA ASN A 57 7.38 -28.95 18.18
C ASN A 57 6.35 -28.52 17.11
N SER A 58 6.39 -27.27 16.65
CA SER A 58 5.59 -26.83 15.49
C SER A 58 6.25 -27.24 14.17
N GLU A 59 5.54 -28.01 13.34
CA GLU A 59 5.90 -28.29 11.94
C GLU A 59 5.66 -27.08 11.01
N ALA A 60 4.93 -26.06 11.49
CA ALA A 60 4.73 -24.81 10.75
C ALA A 60 5.96 -23.91 10.89
N SER A 61 6.41 -23.36 9.76
CA SER A 61 7.46 -22.34 9.66
C SER A 61 6.86 -20.94 9.57
N PHE A 62 7.53 -19.94 10.15
CA PHE A 62 7.22 -18.55 9.83
C PHE A 62 7.81 -18.16 8.48
N ASP A 63 7.15 -17.22 7.82
CA ASP A 63 7.74 -16.40 6.77
C ASP A 63 8.66 -15.31 7.40
N THR A 64 9.24 -14.43 6.59
CA THR A 64 10.18 -13.38 7.04
C THR A 64 9.59 -12.39 8.04
N ASP A 65 8.26 -12.24 8.07
CA ASP A 65 7.55 -11.20 8.83
C ASP A 65 7.05 -11.73 10.17
N SER A 66 7.95 -12.35 10.94
CA SER A 66 7.65 -12.86 12.29
C SER A 66 7.70 -11.78 13.37
N TYR A 67 7.90 -10.52 13.02
CA TYR A 67 7.91 -9.42 13.97
C TYR A 67 7.23 -8.16 13.42
N THR A 68 6.73 -7.33 14.32
CA THR A 68 6.21 -6.00 14.05
C THR A 68 6.99 -4.99 14.88
N HIS A 69 7.44 -3.90 14.26
CA HIS A 69 7.99 -2.74 14.96
C HIS A 69 6.84 -1.79 15.29
N VAL A 70 6.69 -1.47 16.57
CA VAL A 70 5.63 -0.58 17.07
C VAL A 70 6.26 0.68 17.60
N THR A 71 5.89 1.82 17.03
CA THR A 71 6.30 3.12 17.54
C THR A 71 5.13 3.84 18.20
N LEU A 72 5.34 4.20 19.46
CA LEU A 72 4.46 5.01 20.29
C LEU A 72 4.87 6.48 20.15
N TYR A 73 3.98 7.28 19.60
CA TYR A 73 4.16 8.73 19.51
C TYR A 73 3.14 9.42 20.41
N HIS A 74 3.52 10.59 20.94
CA HIS A 74 2.49 11.58 21.21
C HIS A 74 1.86 11.95 19.87
N PRO A 75 0.53 11.80 19.73
CA PRO A 75 -0.13 12.12 18.48
C PRO A 75 0.02 13.63 18.22
N ASN A 76 0.80 13.97 17.19
CA ASN A 76 0.90 15.34 16.72
C ASN A 76 -0.38 15.64 15.93
N VAL A 77 -1.24 16.45 16.54
CA VAL A 77 -2.56 16.78 16.01
C VAL A 77 -2.46 17.41 14.62
N ASP A 78 -1.52 18.32 14.40
CA ASP A 78 -1.36 19.02 13.12
C ASP A 78 -1.03 18.04 11.99
N LYS A 79 -0.08 17.12 12.21
CA LYS A 79 0.27 16.07 11.23
C LYS A 79 -0.84 15.06 10.99
N ILE A 80 -1.65 14.78 12.02
CA ILE A 80 -2.80 13.87 11.89
C ILE A 80 -3.89 14.52 11.06
N MET A 81 -4.14 15.81 11.27
CA MET A 81 -5.10 16.59 10.48
C MET A 81 -4.64 16.75 9.03
N GLU A 82 -3.35 17.07 8.79
CA GLU A 82 -2.77 17.12 7.44
C GLU A 82 -2.97 15.80 6.68
N ARG A 83 -2.59 14.67 7.30
CA ARG A 83 -2.78 13.33 6.71
C ARG A 83 -4.23 12.90 6.59
N ALA A 84 -5.14 13.47 7.37
CA ALA A 84 -6.57 13.20 7.26
C ALA A 84 -7.19 13.96 6.08
N GLU A 85 -6.75 15.19 5.83
CA GLU A 85 -7.17 16.02 4.70
C GLU A 85 -6.65 15.47 3.36
N GLU A 86 -5.56 14.69 3.35
CA GLU A 86 -5.03 13.99 2.17
C GLU A 86 -5.82 12.73 1.77
N ILE A 87 -6.70 12.19 2.62
CA ILE A 87 -7.43 10.96 2.31
C ILE A 87 -8.54 11.25 1.28
N ASN A 88 -8.48 10.58 0.13
CA ASN A 88 -9.57 10.60 -0.84
C ASN A 88 -10.73 9.72 -0.36
N LEU A 89 -11.75 10.35 0.24
CA LEU A 89 -12.90 9.63 0.80
C LEU A 89 -13.81 8.96 -0.24
N ALA A 90 -13.67 9.29 -1.53
CA ALA A 90 -14.39 8.60 -2.59
C ALA A 90 -13.99 7.11 -2.72
N ASP A 91 -12.83 6.74 -2.18
CA ASP A 91 -12.28 5.39 -2.26
C ASP A 91 -12.84 4.45 -1.17
N TYR A 92 -13.70 4.96 -0.28
CA TYR A 92 -14.18 4.25 0.90
C TYR A 92 -15.70 4.20 0.97
N GLU A 93 -16.22 3.10 1.52
CA GLU A 93 -17.64 2.88 1.75
C GLU A 93 -18.24 4.05 2.49
N ALA A 94 -19.37 4.56 1.98
CA ALA A 94 -19.96 5.82 2.44
C ALA A 94 -20.17 5.86 3.97
N THR A 95 -20.54 4.73 4.58
CA THR A 95 -20.69 4.63 6.04
C THR A 95 -19.37 4.88 6.78
N SER A 96 -18.27 4.26 6.34
CA SER A 96 -16.96 4.39 6.98
C SER A 96 -16.33 5.75 6.70
N ALA A 97 -16.46 6.25 5.46
CA ALA A 97 -16.02 7.58 5.05
C ALA A 97 -16.74 8.68 5.84
N ASN A 98 -18.05 8.58 6.02
CA ASN A 98 -18.83 9.56 6.81
C ASN A 98 -18.44 9.54 8.29
N ALA A 99 -18.16 8.36 8.86
CA ALA A 99 -17.69 8.24 10.24
C ALA A 99 -16.31 8.92 10.42
N PHE A 100 -15.39 8.68 9.49
CA PHE A 100 -14.08 9.33 9.46
C PHE A 100 -14.22 10.85 9.31
N GLN A 101 -14.98 11.33 8.33
CA GLN A 101 -15.21 12.76 8.11
C GLN A 101 -15.83 13.45 9.32
N SER A 102 -16.77 12.79 10.00
CA SER A 102 -17.39 13.32 11.23
C SER A 102 -16.38 13.46 12.37
N ALA A 103 -15.46 12.50 12.49
CA ALA A 103 -14.39 12.56 13.49
C ALA A 103 -13.38 13.67 13.17
N VAL A 104 -13.03 13.87 11.89
CA VAL A 104 -12.20 15.01 11.44
C VAL A 104 -12.85 16.34 11.82
N SER A 105 -14.13 16.53 11.49
CA SER A 105 -14.87 17.77 11.81
C SER A 105 -14.95 18.01 13.31
N THR A 106 -15.27 16.98 14.10
CA THR A 106 -15.36 17.08 15.56
C THR A 106 -14.03 17.52 16.17
N LEU A 107 -12.92 16.92 15.75
CA LEU A 107 -11.59 17.31 16.22
C LEU A 107 -11.27 18.75 15.80
N LYS A 108 -11.55 19.12 14.54
CA LYS A 108 -11.31 20.46 14.01
C LYS A 108 -12.04 21.53 14.83
N ASP A 109 -13.33 21.33 15.11
CA ASP A 109 -14.13 22.27 15.91
C ASP A 109 -13.57 22.44 17.32
N LEU A 110 -13.16 21.34 17.97
CA LEU A 110 -12.56 21.39 19.30
C LEU A 110 -11.18 22.05 19.33
N LEU A 111 -10.43 22.01 18.23
CA LEU A 111 -9.14 22.71 18.14
C LEU A 111 -9.31 24.23 18.02
N PHE A 112 -10.42 24.69 17.43
CA PHE A 112 -10.76 26.12 17.32
C PHE A 112 -11.60 26.65 18.49
N ASP A 113 -12.15 25.78 19.34
CA ASP A 113 -12.86 26.18 20.55
C ASP A 113 -11.90 26.45 21.72
N GLU A 114 -11.74 27.72 22.09
CA GLU A 114 -10.92 28.15 23.22
C GLU A 114 -11.40 27.59 24.58
N LYS A 115 -12.64 27.10 24.66
CA LYS A 115 -13.21 26.47 25.87
C LYS A 115 -13.06 24.95 25.90
N ALA A 116 -12.64 24.33 24.81
CA ALA A 116 -12.46 22.88 24.75
C ALA A 116 -11.28 22.44 25.61
N THR A 117 -11.54 21.47 26.49
CA THR A 117 -10.52 20.87 27.37
C THR A 117 -9.59 19.93 26.61
N ASP A 118 -8.39 19.72 27.14
CA ASP A 118 -7.40 18.81 26.54
C ASP A 118 -7.93 17.35 26.46
N GLU A 119 -8.72 16.91 27.44
CA GLU A 119 -9.32 15.58 27.44
C GLU A 119 -10.39 15.43 26.33
N GLN A 120 -11.15 16.49 26.03
CA GLN A 120 -12.08 16.50 24.89
C GLN A 120 -11.33 16.41 23.56
N LYS A 121 -10.27 17.20 23.39
CA LYS A 121 -9.42 17.18 22.18
C LYS A 121 -8.78 15.81 21.98
N LYS A 122 -8.25 15.22 23.04
CA LYS A 122 -7.66 13.87 23.04
C LYS A 122 -8.67 12.78 22.73
N THR A 123 -9.88 12.85 23.30
CA THR A 123 -10.96 11.91 22.98
C THR A 123 -11.34 11.99 21.51
N ALA A 124 -11.46 13.19 20.95
CA ALA A 124 -11.75 13.38 19.53
C ALA A 124 -10.61 12.89 18.63
N LEU A 125 -9.35 13.10 19.03
CA LEU A 125 -8.17 12.61 18.34
C LEU A 125 -8.12 11.08 18.27
N ASN A 126 -8.37 10.40 19.41
CA ASN A 126 -8.47 8.95 19.45
C ASN A 126 -9.63 8.43 18.60
N THR A 127 -10.75 9.15 18.59
CA THR A 127 -11.91 8.82 17.74
C THR A 127 -11.55 8.93 16.26
N LEU A 128 -10.82 9.98 15.85
CA LEU A 128 -10.32 10.13 14.48
C LEU A 128 -9.37 9.00 14.08
N VAL A 129 -8.38 8.68 14.93
CA VAL A 129 -7.44 7.58 14.65
C VAL A 129 -8.16 6.25 14.54
N LYS A 130 -9.14 5.99 15.41
CA LYS A 130 -9.98 4.79 15.33
C LYS A 130 -10.77 4.76 14.03
N ALA A 131 -11.49 5.83 13.69
CA ALA A 131 -12.28 5.91 12.47
C ALA A 131 -11.41 5.76 11.21
N LYS A 132 -10.15 6.22 11.25
CA LYS A 132 -9.17 5.99 10.18
C LYS A 132 -8.88 4.50 10.00
N ASN A 133 -8.64 3.80 11.11
CA ASN A 133 -8.35 2.37 11.09
C ASN A 133 -9.58 1.52 10.71
N GLU A 134 -10.77 2.07 10.87
CA GLU A 134 -12.07 1.45 10.51
C GLU A 134 -12.58 1.87 9.13
N LEU A 135 -11.79 2.63 8.36
CA LEU A 135 -12.11 2.91 6.95
C LEU A 135 -12.22 1.59 6.18
N VAL A 136 -13.36 1.41 5.52
CA VAL A 136 -13.65 0.24 4.68
C VAL A 136 -13.57 0.70 3.24
N SER A 137 -12.63 0.17 2.47
CA SER A 137 -12.52 0.48 1.03
C SER A 137 -13.81 0.04 0.31
N THR A 138 -14.26 0.78 -0.70
CA THR A 138 -15.35 0.32 -1.61
C THR A 138 -14.96 -0.85 -2.50
N GLY A 139 -13.75 -1.39 -2.33
CA GLY A 139 -13.13 -2.29 -3.29
C GLY A 139 -12.55 -1.56 -4.51
N SER A 140 -12.62 -0.23 -4.58
CA SER A 140 -12.09 0.56 -5.71
C SER A 140 -10.58 0.83 -5.63
N THR A 141 -9.82 0.07 -4.83
CA THR A 141 -8.41 0.40 -4.53
C THR A 141 -7.42 -0.71 -4.91
N GLY A 142 -7.64 -1.31 -6.08
CA GLY A 142 -6.63 -2.11 -6.78
C GLY A 142 -7.24 -3.07 -7.79
N MET A 143 -6.56 -3.29 -8.92
CA MET A 143 -6.95 -4.32 -9.89
C MET A 143 -6.97 -5.68 -9.20
N VAL A 144 -8.07 -6.43 -9.31
CA VAL A 144 -8.07 -7.84 -8.92
C VAL A 144 -7.41 -8.63 -10.04
N LEU A 145 -6.24 -9.21 -9.75
CA LEU A 145 -5.56 -10.10 -10.67
C LEU A 145 -6.44 -11.33 -10.93
N PRO A 146 -6.43 -11.87 -12.16
CA PRO A 146 -7.30 -12.98 -12.53
C PRO A 146 -7.03 -14.24 -11.71
N THR A 147 -8.04 -15.11 -11.57
CA THR A 147 -7.80 -16.46 -11.06
C THR A 147 -7.31 -17.39 -12.17
N ALA A 148 -6.91 -18.63 -11.84
CA ALA A 148 -6.34 -19.54 -12.81
C ALA A 148 -7.32 -19.85 -13.96
N GLY A 149 -6.90 -19.52 -15.19
CA GLY A 149 -7.72 -19.70 -16.39
C GLY A 149 -8.57 -18.48 -16.77
N GLU A 150 -8.51 -17.39 -16.01
CA GLU A 150 -9.16 -16.12 -16.31
C GLU A 150 -8.14 -15.09 -16.84
N GLU A 151 -8.66 -14.05 -17.49
CA GLU A 151 -7.88 -12.91 -17.96
C GLU A 151 -8.57 -11.62 -17.50
N THR A 152 -7.77 -10.61 -17.16
CA THR A 152 -8.25 -9.26 -16.85
C THR A 152 -7.38 -8.26 -17.58
N GLU A 153 -8.00 -7.31 -18.26
CA GLU A 153 -7.33 -6.22 -18.96
C GLU A 153 -7.19 -5.00 -18.05
N VAL A 154 -6.07 -4.29 -18.18
CA VAL A 154 -5.84 -2.99 -17.55
C VAL A 154 -5.15 -2.06 -18.52
N GLU A 155 -5.53 -0.79 -18.42
CA GLU A 155 -4.98 0.28 -19.23
C GLU A 155 -3.89 1.03 -18.46
N ALA A 156 -2.75 1.28 -19.10
CA ALA A 156 -1.62 1.92 -18.44
C ALA A 156 -1.94 3.38 -18.07
N GLU A 157 -2.83 4.05 -18.80
CA GLU A 157 -3.29 5.40 -18.50
C GLU A 157 -4.13 5.50 -17.22
N ASP A 158 -4.66 4.38 -16.73
CA ASP A 158 -5.37 4.32 -15.44
C ASP A 158 -4.40 4.11 -14.26
N PHE A 159 -3.11 3.94 -14.52
CA PHE A 159 -2.11 3.79 -13.47
C PHE A 159 -1.74 5.15 -12.88
N THR A 160 -1.23 5.14 -11.65
CA THR A 160 -0.64 6.33 -11.06
C THR A 160 0.69 6.64 -11.76
N LEU A 161 0.72 7.75 -12.50
CA LEU A 161 1.94 8.26 -13.13
C LEU A 161 2.83 8.97 -12.10
N LYS A 162 4.14 8.68 -12.13
CA LYS A 162 5.15 9.25 -11.25
C LYS A 162 6.33 9.72 -12.09
N PRO A 163 6.24 10.92 -12.69
CA PRO A 163 7.34 11.51 -13.45
C PRO A 163 8.54 11.77 -12.55
N LEU A 164 9.75 11.64 -13.10
CA LEU A 164 10.98 11.93 -12.38
C LEU A 164 10.95 13.36 -11.81
N ASN A 165 11.22 13.49 -10.51
CA ASN A 165 11.18 14.75 -9.77
C ASN A 165 9.86 15.54 -9.88
N GLY A 166 8.76 14.89 -10.30
CA GLY A 166 7.47 15.56 -10.49
C GLY A 166 7.37 16.42 -11.76
N ASP A 167 8.29 16.29 -12.73
CA ASP A 167 8.25 17.09 -13.96
C ASP A 167 7.12 16.64 -14.90
N SER A 168 5.93 17.21 -14.73
CA SER A 168 4.79 16.96 -15.61
C SER A 168 4.83 17.75 -16.93
N THR A 169 5.99 18.24 -17.38
CA THR A 169 6.13 18.89 -18.69
C THR A 169 6.86 17.99 -19.67
N ASN A 170 7.96 17.37 -19.25
CA ASN A 170 8.83 16.60 -20.15
C ASN A 170 8.87 15.10 -19.88
N HIS A 171 8.15 14.60 -18.87
CA HIS A 171 8.17 13.18 -18.50
C HIS A 171 6.83 12.50 -18.78
N VAL A 172 6.64 11.27 -18.31
CA VAL A 172 5.47 10.42 -18.56
C VAL A 172 4.11 11.17 -18.55
N HIS A 173 3.35 10.99 -19.64
CA HIS A 173 2.03 11.62 -19.88
C HIS A 173 1.01 10.64 -20.43
N VAL A 174 -0.27 10.94 -20.22
CA VAL A 174 -1.35 10.34 -21.00
C VAL A 174 -1.60 11.18 -22.25
N VAL A 175 -1.60 10.55 -23.42
CA VAL A 175 -1.83 11.20 -24.72
C VAL A 175 -2.97 10.50 -25.45
N GLU A 176 -3.83 11.28 -26.10
CA GLU A 176 -4.90 10.77 -26.96
C GLU A 176 -4.30 10.06 -28.18
N ARG A 177 -4.80 8.85 -28.46
CA ARG A 177 -4.43 8.04 -29.61
C ARG A 177 -5.64 7.21 -30.05
N SER A 178 -6.21 7.56 -31.20
CA SER A 178 -7.44 6.95 -31.71
C SER A 178 -7.36 5.45 -31.92
N GLU A 179 -6.17 4.91 -32.16
CA GLU A 179 -5.96 3.48 -32.41
C GLU A 179 -5.81 2.67 -31.11
N ALA A 180 -5.68 3.31 -29.95
CA ALA A 180 -5.52 2.64 -28.68
C ALA A 180 -6.86 2.21 -28.08
N SER A 181 -6.85 1.15 -27.28
CA SER A 181 -7.97 0.85 -26.39
C SER A 181 -8.22 2.06 -25.49
N GLY A 182 -9.48 2.41 -25.25
CA GLY A 182 -9.83 3.64 -24.49
C GLY A 182 -9.47 4.97 -25.17
N GLY A 183 -8.82 4.96 -26.33
CA GLY A 183 -8.43 6.16 -27.09
C GLY A 183 -7.22 6.89 -26.51
N LYS A 184 -6.48 6.28 -25.58
CA LYS A 184 -5.35 6.91 -24.87
C LYS A 184 -4.17 5.96 -24.73
N VAL A 185 -2.99 6.52 -24.51
CA VAL A 185 -1.78 5.77 -24.19
C VAL A 185 -0.94 6.52 -23.17
N VAL A 186 -0.11 5.79 -22.44
CA VAL A 186 1.03 6.37 -21.74
C VAL A 186 2.18 6.58 -22.72
N ASP A 187 2.65 7.81 -22.84
CA ASP A 187 3.76 8.22 -23.71
C ASP A 187 4.77 9.06 -22.90
N TRP A 188 5.87 9.47 -23.53
CA TRP A 188 6.92 10.30 -22.93
C TRP A 188 7.56 9.65 -21.69
N PHE A 189 7.52 8.32 -21.62
CA PHE A 189 8.12 7.55 -20.54
C PHE A 189 9.65 7.61 -20.66
N MET A 190 10.28 8.42 -19.81
CA MET A 190 11.72 8.66 -19.80
C MET A 190 12.43 7.87 -18.70
N ASN A 191 13.76 7.81 -18.79
CA ASN A 191 14.56 7.18 -17.75
C ASN A 191 14.34 7.87 -16.39
N GLY A 192 13.93 7.10 -15.39
CA GLY A 192 13.60 7.59 -14.05
C GLY A 192 12.10 7.77 -13.80
N ASP A 193 11.26 7.71 -14.83
CA ASP A 193 9.81 7.69 -14.66
C ASP A 193 9.34 6.35 -14.12
N THR A 194 8.25 6.38 -13.37
CA THR A 194 7.55 5.17 -12.94
C THR A 194 6.06 5.33 -13.13
N ILE A 195 5.39 4.21 -13.36
CA ILE A 195 3.93 4.09 -13.22
C ILE A 195 3.66 3.01 -12.19
N SER A 196 2.57 3.15 -11.44
CA SER A 196 2.21 2.16 -10.42
C SER A 196 0.71 1.94 -10.36
N MET A 197 0.35 0.69 -10.14
CA MET A 197 -1.01 0.25 -9.88
C MET A 197 -1.01 -0.53 -8.56
N ASN A 198 -2.02 -0.29 -7.73
CA ASN A 198 -2.33 -1.17 -6.62
C ASN A 198 -3.09 -2.39 -7.16
N PHE A 199 -2.84 -3.58 -6.62
CA PHE A 199 -3.54 -4.79 -7.03
C PHE A 199 -3.88 -5.69 -5.85
N TYR A 200 -4.90 -6.52 -6.03
CA TYR A 200 -5.25 -7.65 -5.20
C TYR A 200 -4.96 -8.94 -5.95
N ALA A 201 -4.28 -9.88 -5.31
CA ALA A 201 -3.97 -11.18 -5.91
C ALA A 201 -4.73 -12.28 -5.16
N PRO A 202 -5.75 -12.89 -5.79
CA PRO A 202 -6.50 -14.00 -5.20
C PRO A 202 -5.64 -15.21 -4.84
N ALA A 203 -4.44 -15.34 -5.44
CA ALA A 203 -3.46 -16.36 -5.12
C ALA A 203 -2.03 -15.80 -5.23
N ALA A 204 -1.09 -16.36 -4.47
CA ALA A 204 0.33 -16.22 -4.82
C ALA A 204 0.64 -17.10 -6.03
N GLY A 205 1.65 -16.73 -6.82
CA GLY A 205 2.08 -17.53 -7.96
C GLY A 205 2.46 -16.70 -9.18
N GLN A 206 2.51 -17.37 -10.31
CA GLN A 206 2.95 -16.80 -11.57
C GLN A 206 1.76 -16.19 -12.32
N TYR A 207 1.84 -14.89 -12.58
CA TYR A 207 0.88 -14.16 -13.40
C TYR A 207 1.53 -13.82 -14.73
N LYS A 208 0.95 -14.33 -15.83
CA LYS A 208 1.39 -13.99 -17.18
C LYS A 208 0.87 -12.61 -17.52
N VAL A 209 1.76 -11.72 -17.92
CA VAL A 209 1.45 -10.39 -18.43
C VAL A 209 1.66 -10.39 -19.93
N LYS A 210 0.70 -9.84 -20.66
CA LYS A 210 0.80 -9.54 -22.08
C LYS A 210 0.66 -8.03 -22.26
N ALA A 211 1.79 -7.35 -22.43
CA ALA A 211 1.85 -5.90 -22.54
C ALA A 211 1.96 -5.47 -24.01
N THR A 212 1.17 -4.48 -24.42
CA THR A 212 1.28 -3.84 -25.74
C THR A 212 2.09 -2.56 -25.66
N TYR A 213 2.97 -2.32 -26.62
CA TYR A 213 3.84 -1.15 -26.64
C TYR A 213 4.26 -0.76 -28.05
N GLN A 214 4.85 0.41 -28.20
CA GLN A 214 5.40 0.89 -29.46
C GLN A 214 6.79 1.48 -29.20
N SER A 215 7.78 1.10 -29.99
CA SER A 215 9.17 1.55 -29.77
C SER A 215 9.95 1.64 -31.08
N GLY A 216 10.81 2.64 -31.18
CA GLY A 216 11.74 2.80 -32.30
C GLY A 216 13.05 2.03 -32.15
N ARG A 217 13.26 1.36 -31.01
CA ARG A 217 14.51 0.68 -30.67
C ARG A 217 14.52 -0.74 -31.23
N THR A 218 15.33 -0.96 -32.26
CA THR A 218 15.41 -2.26 -32.94
C THR A 218 16.41 -3.20 -32.26
N GLU A 219 16.20 -4.51 -32.42
CA GLU A 219 17.12 -5.54 -31.92
C GLU A 219 18.52 -5.39 -32.51
N ALA A 220 18.62 -5.14 -33.82
CA ALA A 220 19.88 -4.89 -34.52
C ALA A 220 20.63 -3.66 -33.96
N GLY A 221 19.91 -2.71 -33.35
CA GLY A 221 20.50 -1.52 -32.73
C GLY A 221 21.16 -1.78 -31.37
N GLY A 222 20.94 -2.94 -30.74
CA GLY A 222 21.61 -3.34 -29.49
C GLY A 222 21.33 -2.45 -28.27
N ASN A 223 20.27 -1.63 -28.31
CA ASN A 223 19.90 -0.70 -27.25
C ASN A 223 18.38 -0.78 -26.99
N PRO A 224 17.90 -1.81 -26.28
CA PRO A 224 16.46 -2.06 -26.06
C PRO A 224 15.79 -0.98 -25.21
N ASN A 225 14.45 -0.97 -25.22
CA ASN A 225 13.69 -0.46 -24.07
C ASN A 225 13.54 -1.59 -23.06
N VAL A 226 13.21 -1.26 -21.81
CA VAL A 226 13.11 -2.28 -20.75
C VAL A 226 11.79 -2.13 -20.02
N PHE A 227 10.99 -3.19 -19.98
CA PHE A 227 9.96 -3.31 -18.95
C PHE A 227 10.65 -3.74 -17.67
N SER A 228 10.55 -2.93 -16.62
CA SER A 228 11.06 -3.28 -15.30
C SER A 228 9.94 -3.17 -14.28
N TRP A 229 9.83 -4.15 -13.39
CA TRP A 229 8.80 -4.19 -12.37
C TRP A 229 9.39 -4.53 -11.01
N LYS A 230 8.75 -3.99 -9.97
CA LYS A 230 9.03 -4.24 -8.56
C LYS A 230 7.83 -3.84 -7.73
N GLY A 231 7.75 -4.35 -6.51
CA GLY A 231 6.70 -3.99 -5.57
C GLY A 231 6.83 -4.78 -4.27
N THR A 232 5.96 -4.48 -3.32
CA THR A 232 6.01 -5.07 -1.96
C THR A 232 5.72 -6.57 -1.96
N ASN A 233 4.87 -7.04 -2.88
CA ASN A 233 4.40 -8.44 -2.96
C ASN A 233 4.72 -9.10 -4.31
N VAL A 234 5.72 -8.61 -5.04
CA VAL A 234 6.15 -9.18 -6.33
C VAL A 234 7.66 -9.31 -6.38
N GLU A 235 8.16 -10.39 -6.97
CA GLU A 235 9.58 -10.50 -7.30
C GLU A 235 9.92 -9.46 -8.38
N SER A 236 10.99 -8.70 -8.14
CA SER A 236 11.44 -7.72 -9.13
C SER A 236 12.01 -8.42 -10.35
N GLY A 237 11.78 -7.85 -11.52
CA GLY A 237 12.28 -8.40 -12.77
C GLY A 237 12.32 -7.37 -13.88
N SER A 238 12.86 -7.79 -15.00
CA SER A 238 12.93 -6.98 -16.20
C SER A 238 12.89 -7.83 -17.46
N LEU A 239 12.39 -7.23 -18.54
CA LEU A 239 12.40 -7.77 -19.89
C LEU A 239 12.85 -6.69 -20.86
N ASP A 240 13.93 -6.97 -21.59
CA ASP A 240 14.32 -6.17 -22.74
C ASP A 240 13.29 -6.33 -23.85
N VAL A 241 12.87 -5.21 -24.42
CA VAL A 241 11.89 -5.16 -25.51
C VAL A 241 12.41 -4.31 -26.66
N TYR A 242 12.10 -4.79 -27.86
CA TYR A 242 12.50 -4.18 -29.12
C TYR A 242 11.25 -3.88 -29.94
N GLY A 243 11.28 -2.79 -30.68
CA GLY A 243 10.33 -2.52 -31.75
C GLY A 243 11.04 -2.49 -33.09
N GLU A 244 10.64 -1.56 -33.93
CA GLU A 244 11.04 -1.45 -35.32
C GLU A 244 11.41 0.00 -35.67
N ALA A 245 12.16 0.16 -36.76
CA ALA A 245 12.56 1.50 -37.20
C ALA A 245 11.33 2.36 -37.51
N GLY A 246 11.26 3.54 -36.90
CA GLY A 246 10.16 4.50 -37.10
C GLY A 246 9.00 4.36 -36.12
N ALA A 247 8.95 3.32 -35.29
CA ALA A 247 7.92 3.12 -34.26
C ALA A 247 6.51 3.37 -34.81
N THR A 248 6.10 2.60 -35.80
CA THR A 248 4.81 2.71 -36.51
C THR A 248 3.82 1.60 -36.16
N GLN A 249 4.30 0.51 -35.57
CA GLN A 249 3.54 -0.70 -35.25
C GLN A 249 3.44 -0.88 -33.74
N VAL A 250 2.31 -1.41 -33.30
CA VAL A 250 2.13 -1.89 -31.94
C VAL A 250 2.72 -3.30 -31.84
N HIS A 251 3.59 -3.50 -30.85
CA HIS A 251 4.21 -4.76 -30.50
C HIS A 251 3.59 -5.33 -29.24
N THR A 252 3.89 -6.59 -28.96
CA THR A 252 3.48 -7.27 -27.74
C THR A 252 4.68 -7.93 -27.08
N ALA A 253 4.81 -7.75 -25.78
CA ALA A 253 5.76 -8.47 -24.94
C ALA A 253 4.99 -9.34 -23.94
N GLU A 254 5.50 -10.56 -23.73
CA GLU A 254 4.98 -11.47 -22.71
C GLU A 254 6.05 -11.72 -21.65
N PHE A 255 5.68 -11.59 -20.39
CA PHE A 255 6.54 -11.89 -19.25
C PHE A 255 5.72 -12.38 -18.07
N THR A 256 6.40 -12.92 -17.07
CA THR A 256 5.76 -13.43 -15.86
C THR A 256 6.13 -12.54 -14.68
N ILE A 257 5.12 -12.13 -13.92
CA ILE A 257 5.29 -11.55 -12.60
C ILE A 257 5.01 -12.63 -11.56
N ASN A 258 5.98 -12.86 -10.68
CA ASN A 258 5.82 -13.77 -9.55
C ASN A 258 5.28 -12.97 -8.36
N VAL A 259 4.01 -13.17 -8.03
CA VAL A 259 3.39 -12.62 -6.82
C VAL A 259 3.73 -13.52 -5.65
N THR A 260 4.40 -12.96 -4.63
CA THR A 260 5.01 -13.73 -3.55
C THR A 260 4.04 -14.09 -2.43
N LYS A 261 2.95 -13.32 -2.27
CA LYS A 261 1.95 -13.52 -1.21
C LYS A 261 0.54 -13.21 -1.73
N LYS A 262 -0.46 -13.95 -1.25
CA LYS A 262 -1.88 -13.65 -1.51
C LYS A 262 -2.23 -12.30 -0.88
N VAL A 263 -2.97 -11.45 -1.61
CA VAL A 263 -3.51 -10.18 -1.08
C VAL A 263 -5.02 -10.27 -1.19
N MET A 264 -5.69 -10.45 -0.05
CA MET A 264 -7.15 -10.49 0.02
C MET A 264 -7.71 -9.08 -0.12
N ALA A 265 -8.72 -8.91 -0.97
CA ALA A 265 -9.66 -7.81 -0.81
C ALA A 265 -10.36 -8.04 0.53
N LEU A 266 -10.28 -7.03 1.43
CA LEU A 266 -11.02 -7.04 2.69
C LEU A 266 -12.49 -6.73 2.44
#